data_AF-A0A373BDX8-F1
#
_entry.id   AF-A0A373BDX8-F1
#
_cell.length_a   1.000
_cell.length_b   1.000
_cell.length_c   1.000
_cell.angle_alpha   90.00
_cell.angle_beta   90.00
_cell.angle_gamma   90.00
#
_symmetry.space_group_name_H-M   'P 1'
#
loop_
_entity.id
_entity.type
_entity.pdbx_description
1 polymer ?
#
loop_
_entity_poly.entity_id
_entity_poly.type
_entity_poly.pdbx_seq_one_letter_code
_entity_poly.pdbx_strand_id
1 'polypeptide(L)'
;MLNKNSMLKKMTIALMFVGVAANAMAVAAATNNEPVSIQLKAFKKVVDNKGNAQFKAADSIKPQDVIEYRATYTNTTTGNIKSLKATLPIPADTQYLGSSLPSGALASTDGVNFAAMPLKKKVDGKLVNVPLKEYRALQWQIAELPAKKAVTVSAQAKVNTSND
;
A
#
# COMPACT_ATOMS: atom_id res chain seq x y z
N MET A 1 75.08 25.83 17.63
CA MET A 1 74.63 24.94 18.73
C MET A 1 74.24 23.61 18.10
N LEU A 2 75.18 22.68 17.91
CA LEU A 2 75.58 21.61 18.84
C LEU A 2 74.47 20.57 19.16
N ASN A 3 74.31 19.62 18.23
CA ASN A 3 74.29 18.15 18.36
C ASN A 3 73.64 17.43 19.57
N LYS A 4 72.78 16.43 19.29
CA LYS A 4 72.93 14.98 19.62
C LYS A 4 71.71 14.20 19.09
N ASN A 5 71.88 13.31 18.10
CA ASN A 5 72.21 11.86 18.19
C ASN A 5 71.13 11.06 18.93
N SER A 6 70.63 9.90 18.50
CA SER A 6 71.18 8.77 17.72
C SER A 6 70.00 7.78 17.52
N MET A 7 69.95 6.73 16.70
CA MET A 7 70.84 6.05 15.77
C MET A 7 69.99 4.91 15.18
N LEU A 8 70.16 4.70 13.89
CA LEU A 8 69.63 3.61 13.07
C LEU A 8 70.07 2.23 13.60
N LYS A 9 69.18 1.23 13.63
CA LYS A 9 69.58 -0.16 13.32
C LYS A 9 68.43 -1.00 12.78
N LYS A 10 68.70 -1.55 11.60
CA LYS A 10 67.85 -2.37 10.74
C LYS A 10 67.70 -3.78 11.32
N MET A 11 66.56 -4.43 11.13
CA MET A 11 66.55 -5.88 10.89
C MET A 11 65.31 -6.30 10.10
N THR A 12 65.58 -6.76 8.89
CA THR A 12 64.66 -7.39 7.95
C THR A 12 64.19 -8.72 8.51
N ILE A 13 62.88 -8.96 8.54
CA ILE A 13 62.31 -10.31 8.51
C ILE A 13 61.28 -10.30 7.38
N ALA A 14 61.63 -10.98 6.30
CA ALA A 14 60.71 -11.34 5.23
C ALA A 14 59.83 -12.50 5.74
N LEU A 15 58.52 -12.25 5.84
CA LEU A 15 57.53 -13.33 5.89
C LEU A 15 56.84 -13.39 4.52
N MET A 16 57.17 -14.43 3.76
CA MET A 16 56.34 -14.87 2.64
C MET A 16 55.00 -15.36 3.20
N PHE A 17 53.92 -14.63 2.91
CA PHE A 17 52.57 -15.17 3.00
C PHE A 17 52.08 -15.47 1.58
N VAL A 18 51.92 -16.76 1.29
CA VAL A 18 51.14 -17.25 0.15
C VAL A 18 49.69 -16.87 0.41
N GLY A 19 49.24 -15.77 -0.19
CA GLY A 19 47.85 -15.33 -0.12
C GLY A 19 47.01 -16.15 -1.10
N VAL A 20 46.22 -17.07 -0.56
CA VAL A 20 45.13 -17.74 -1.29
C VAL A 20 44.16 -16.67 -1.80
N ALA A 21 43.96 -16.60 -3.11
CA ALA A 21 42.93 -15.76 -3.71
C ALA A 21 41.56 -16.31 -3.32
N ALA A 22 40.96 -15.76 -2.27
CA ALA A 22 39.58 -16.02 -1.91
C ALA A 22 38.69 -15.33 -2.95
N ASN A 23 38.07 -16.13 -3.82
CA ASN A 23 36.94 -15.67 -4.64
C ASN A 23 35.81 -15.27 -3.69
N ALA A 24 35.68 -13.97 -3.44
CA ALA A 24 34.51 -13.41 -2.78
C ALA A 24 33.33 -13.57 -3.74
N MET A 25 32.57 -14.67 -3.59
CA MET A 25 31.21 -14.74 -4.11
C MET A 25 30.40 -13.67 -3.37
N ALA A 26 30.21 -12.52 -4.02
CA ALA A 26 29.22 -11.55 -3.60
C ALA A 26 27.86 -12.26 -3.68
N VAL A 27 27.38 -12.75 -2.55
CA VAL A 27 25.97 -13.05 -2.34
C VAL A 27 25.27 -11.71 -2.45
N ALA A 28 24.77 -11.39 -3.64
CA ALA A 28 23.81 -10.33 -3.83
C ALA A 28 22.66 -10.63 -2.87
N ALA A 29 22.53 -9.82 -1.82
CA ALA A 29 21.38 -9.87 -0.94
C ALA A 29 20.15 -9.73 -1.84
N ALA A 30 19.37 -10.80 -1.97
CA ALA A 30 18.09 -10.75 -2.63
C ALA A 30 17.23 -9.77 -1.81
N THR A 31 17.16 -8.53 -2.26
CA THR A 31 16.14 -7.60 -1.79
C THR A 31 14.81 -8.26 -2.09
N ASN A 32 14.05 -8.64 -1.07
CA ASN A 32 12.66 -9.07 -1.21
C ASN A 32 11.84 -7.88 -1.72
N ASN A 33 12.00 -7.54 -3.00
CA ASN A 33 11.18 -6.56 -3.67
C ASN A 33 9.92 -7.30 -4.09
N GLU A 34 8.87 -7.16 -3.27
CA GLU A 34 7.52 -7.58 -3.65
C GLU A 34 7.19 -7.05 -5.06
N PRO A 35 6.64 -7.89 -5.95
CA PRO A 35 6.42 -7.51 -7.36
C PRO A 35 5.40 -6.37 -7.50
N VAL A 36 4.57 -6.16 -6.48
CA VAL A 36 3.66 -5.02 -6.37
C VAL A 36 3.87 -4.31 -5.03
N SER A 37 4.17 -3.02 -5.09
CA SER A 37 4.13 -2.14 -3.93
C SER A 37 2.75 -1.49 -3.81
N ILE A 38 2.27 -1.28 -2.58
CA ILE A 38 0.98 -0.65 -2.30
C ILE A 38 1.19 0.57 -1.42
N GLN A 39 0.66 1.73 -1.83
CA GLN A 39 0.61 2.94 -1.01
C GLN A 39 -0.85 3.29 -0.71
N LEU A 40 -1.24 3.23 0.56
CA LEU A 40 -2.56 3.66 1.03
C LEU A 40 -2.47 5.07 1.60
N LYS A 41 -3.37 5.96 1.15
CA LYS A 41 -3.54 7.32 1.65
C LYS A 41 -5.01 7.61 1.93
N ALA A 42 -5.25 8.42 2.96
CA ALA A 42 -6.58 8.87 3.34
C ALA A 42 -6.70 10.38 3.11
N PHE A 43 -7.79 10.81 2.49
CA PHE A 43 -8.05 12.21 2.22
C PHE A 43 -9.42 12.61 2.77
N LYS A 44 -9.47 13.64 3.60
CA LYS A 44 -10.72 14.22 4.07
C LYS A 44 -11.34 15.07 2.98
N LYS A 45 -12.62 14.82 2.69
CA LYS A 45 -13.44 15.68 1.84
C LYS A 45 -13.79 16.95 2.60
N VAL A 46 -13.47 18.10 2.02
CA VAL A 46 -13.78 19.44 2.52
C VAL A 46 -14.57 20.15 1.44
N VAL A 47 -15.68 20.79 1.81
CA VAL A 47 -16.47 21.59 0.88
C VAL A 47 -16.07 23.06 1.08
N ASP A 48 -15.74 23.75 0.00
CA ASP A 48 -15.40 25.18 0.05
C ASP A 48 -16.67 26.06 0.14
N ASN A 49 -16.48 27.37 0.33
CA ASN A 49 -17.58 28.34 0.43
C ASN A 49 -18.41 28.47 -0.86
N LYS A 50 -17.98 27.85 -1.96
CA LYS A 50 -18.67 27.81 -3.25
C LYS A 50 -19.37 26.46 -3.49
N GLY A 51 -19.31 25.54 -2.54
CA GLY A 51 -19.92 24.21 -2.64
C GLY A 51 -19.05 23.17 -3.36
N ASN A 52 -17.80 23.49 -3.74
CA ASN A 52 -16.93 22.53 -4.41
C ASN A 52 -16.26 21.59 -3.40
N ALA A 53 -16.26 20.30 -3.71
CA ALA A 53 -15.53 19.31 -2.93
C ALA A 53 -14.03 19.35 -3.25
N GLN A 54 -13.22 19.37 -2.20
CA GLN A 54 -11.77 19.28 -2.20
C GLN A 54 -11.34 18.10 -1.32
N PHE A 55 -10.23 17.45 -1.66
CA PHE A 55 -9.68 16.33 -0.87
C PHE A 55 -8.32 16.75 -0.30
N LYS A 56 -8.26 16.89 1.02
CA LYS A 56 -7.04 17.25 1.76
C LYS A 56 -6.51 16.06 2.54
N ALA A 57 -5.23 16.04 2.88
CA ALA A 57 -4.68 15.01 3.75
C ALA A 57 -5.50 14.92 5.04
N ALA A 58 -5.82 13.69 5.46
CA ALA A 58 -6.66 13.44 6.63
C ALA A 58 -5.84 13.49 7.94
N ASP A 59 -5.18 14.63 8.21
CA ASP A 59 -4.31 14.80 9.39
C ASP A 59 -5.10 14.81 10.71
N SER A 60 -6.40 15.15 10.64
CA SER A 60 -7.34 15.06 11.75
C SER A 60 -8.70 14.63 11.23
N ILE A 61 -9.28 13.64 11.91
CA ILE A 61 -10.54 13.00 11.54
C ILE A 61 -11.52 13.13 12.72
N LYS A 62 -12.76 13.51 12.42
CA LYS A 62 -13.87 13.62 13.36
C LYS A 62 -15.00 12.69 12.94
N PRO A 63 -15.89 12.30 13.88
CA PRO A 63 -17.15 11.66 13.53
C PRO A 63 -17.88 12.41 12.41
N GLN A 64 -18.54 11.66 11.52
CA GLN A 64 -19.25 12.15 10.33
C GLN A 64 -18.37 12.75 9.22
N ASP A 65 -17.04 12.81 9.37
CA ASP A 65 -16.16 13.20 8.26
C ASP A 65 -16.27 12.19 7.11
N VAL A 66 -16.23 12.70 5.88
CA VAL A 66 -16.11 11.86 4.68
C VAL A 66 -14.65 11.74 4.30
N ILE A 67 -14.15 10.51 4.26
CA ILE A 67 -12.78 10.15 3.92
C ILE A 67 -12.77 9.40 2.60
N GLU A 68 -11.91 9.82 1.67
CA GLU A 68 -11.56 9.06 0.48
C GLU A 68 -10.25 8.32 0.72
N TYR A 69 -10.35 7.00 0.80
CA TYR A 69 -9.18 6.12 0.80
C TYR A 69 -8.72 5.90 -0.62
N ARG A 70 -7.41 6.02 -0.86
CA ARG A 70 -6.77 5.78 -2.16
C ARG A 70 -5.64 4.77 -1.98
N ALA A 71 -5.73 3.63 -2.66
CA ALA A 71 -4.66 2.65 -2.72
C ALA A 71 -4.03 2.67 -4.11
N THR A 72 -2.74 3.04 -4.17
CA THR A 72 -1.94 3.03 -5.39
C THR A 72 -1.10 1.75 -5.42
N TYR A 73 -1.37 0.91 -6.41
CA TYR A 73 -0.65 -0.32 -6.69
C TYR A 73 0.40 -0.05 -7.77
N THR A 74 1.66 -0.33 -7.49
CA THR A 74 2.78 -0.09 -8.40
C THR A 74 3.50 -1.39 -8.71
N ASN A 75 3.59 -1.73 -10.00
CA ASN A 75 4.42 -2.84 -10.45
C ASN A 75 5.89 -2.45 -10.37
N THR A 76 6.65 -3.12 -9.50
CA THR A 76 8.06 -2.84 -9.24
C THR A 76 8.99 -3.64 -10.15
N THR A 77 8.45 -4.55 -10.96
CA THR A 77 9.19 -5.46 -11.84
C THR A 77 9.44 -4.87 -13.23
N THR A 78 10.19 -5.59 -14.06
CA THR A 78 10.42 -5.26 -15.47
C THR A 78 9.41 -5.93 -16.42
N GLY A 79 8.54 -6.80 -15.92
CA GLY A 79 7.50 -7.49 -16.69
C GLY A 79 6.10 -6.97 -16.37
N ASN A 80 5.11 -7.35 -17.18
CA ASN A 80 3.71 -7.05 -16.91
C ASN A 80 3.14 -8.00 -15.86
N ILE A 81 2.31 -7.49 -14.96
CA ILE A 81 1.56 -8.30 -13.98
C ILE A 81 0.14 -8.44 -14.49
N LYS A 82 -0.35 -9.67 -14.62
CA LYS A 82 -1.70 -9.95 -15.11
C LYS A 82 -2.63 -10.32 -13.97
N SER A 83 -3.92 -10.04 -14.15
CA SER A 83 -5.00 -10.44 -13.24
C SER A 83 -4.79 -10.01 -11.78
N LEU A 84 -4.31 -8.78 -11.57
CA LEU A 84 -4.11 -8.21 -10.25
C LEU A 84 -5.48 -7.98 -9.57
N LYS A 85 -5.63 -8.50 -8.35
CA LYS A 85 -6.78 -8.23 -7.48
C LYS A 85 -6.44 -7.10 -6.51
N ALA A 86 -6.73 -5.86 -6.90
CA ALA A 86 -6.53 -4.70 -6.03
C ALA A 86 -7.66 -4.65 -4.99
N THR A 87 -7.33 -4.83 -3.71
CA THR A 87 -8.31 -4.84 -2.61
C THR A 87 -8.15 -3.60 -1.74
N LEU A 88 -9.25 -2.91 -1.46
CA LEU A 88 -9.28 -1.74 -0.57
C LEU A 88 -10.16 -2.06 0.64
N PRO A 89 -9.59 -2.21 1.85
CA PRO A 89 -10.38 -2.38 3.06
C PRO A 89 -11.17 -1.11 3.38
N ILE A 90 -12.37 -1.28 3.94
CA ILE A 90 -13.18 -0.21 4.54
C ILE A 90 -13.04 -0.37 6.07
N PRO A 91 -12.42 0.59 6.77
CA PRO A 91 -12.23 0.51 8.22
C PRO A 91 -13.53 0.34 8.99
N ALA A 92 -13.48 -0.43 10.08
CA ALA A 92 -14.67 -0.84 10.83
C ALA A 92 -15.39 0.32 11.53
N ASP A 93 -14.68 1.39 11.83
CA ASP A 93 -15.16 2.66 12.38
C ASP A 93 -15.69 3.62 11.31
N THR A 94 -15.87 3.12 10.08
CA THR A 94 -16.45 3.87 8.96
C THR A 94 -17.53 3.06 8.26
N GLN A 95 -18.37 3.76 7.49
CA GLN A 95 -19.33 3.17 6.59
C GLN A 95 -19.06 3.58 5.14
N TYR A 96 -19.06 2.63 4.22
CA TYR A 96 -18.91 2.90 2.80
C TYR A 96 -20.08 3.74 2.28
N LEU A 97 -19.80 4.73 1.42
CA LEU A 97 -20.79 5.66 0.89
C LEU A 97 -21.31 5.30 -0.51
N GLY A 98 -20.92 4.16 -1.08
CA GLY A 98 -21.33 3.79 -2.43
C GLY A 98 -20.55 4.51 -3.54
N SER A 99 -19.54 5.30 -3.20
CA SER A 99 -18.69 6.01 -4.17
C SER A 99 -17.28 5.42 -4.19
N SER A 100 -16.89 4.88 -5.33
CA SER A 100 -15.59 4.25 -5.54
C SER A 100 -15.12 4.42 -6.98
N LEU A 101 -13.81 4.52 -7.19
CA LEU A 101 -13.19 4.60 -8.51
C LEU A 101 -12.03 3.60 -8.66
N PRO A 102 -11.78 3.07 -9.87
CA PRO A 102 -12.66 3.11 -11.03
C PRO A 102 -13.99 2.37 -10.77
N SER A 103 -14.94 2.43 -11.70
CA SER A 103 -16.18 1.66 -11.59
C SER A 103 -15.91 0.15 -11.70
N GLY A 104 -16.91 -0.67 -11.35
CA GLY A 104 -16.81 -2.13 -11.49
C GLY A 104 -16.12 -2.85 -10.32
N ALA A 105 -15.98 -2.19 -9.16
CA ALA A 105 -15.54 -2.87 -7.95
C ALA A 105 -16.53 -3.97 -7.53
N LEU A 106 -16.00 -5.09 -7.06
CA LEU A 106 -16.74 -6.05 -6.24
C LEU A 106 -16.68 -5.59 -4.79
N ALA A 107 -17.69 -5.95 -3.99
CA ALA A 107 -17.74 -5.67 -2.57
C ALA A 107 -17.77 -6.95 -1.74
N SER A 108 -17.40 -6.83 -0.47
CA SER A 108 -17.42 -7.90 0.50
C SER A 108 -17.80 -7.38 1.88
N THR A 109 -18.49 -8.20 2.68
CA THR A 109 -18.76 -7.93 4.11
C THR A 109 -17.71 -8.54 5.03
N ASP A 110 -16.90 -9.47 4.55
CA ASP A 110 -15.92 -10.24 5.35
C ASP A 110 -14.47 -10.09 4.86
N GLY A 111 -14.26 -9.38 3.73
CA GLY A 111 -12.95 -9.22 3.09
C GLY A 111 -12.47 -10.45 2.32
N VAL A 112 -13.28 -11.50 2.22
CA VAL A 112 -12.93 -12.79 1.62
C VAL A 112 -13.84 -13.12 0.44
N ASN A 113 -15.15 -13.00 0.63
CA ASN A 113 -16.16 -13.29 -0.38
C ASN A 113 -16.57 -12.01 -1.09
N PHE A 114 -16.20 -11.88 -2.37
CA PHE A 114 -16.46 -10.70 -3.18
C PHE A 114 -17.57 -10.95 -4.20
N ALA A 115 -18.52 -10.03 -4.30
CA ALA A 115 -19.61 -10.07 -5.28
C ALA A 115 -19.93 -8.68 -5.84
N ALA A 116 -20.68 -8.64 -6.94
CA ALA A 116 -21.09 -7.39 -7.56
C ALA A 116 -21.99 -6.57 -6.62
N MET A 117 -21.83 -5.25 -6.65
CA MET A 117 -22.68 -4.34 -5.88
C MET A 117 -24.03 -4.08 -6.60
N PRO A 118 -25.15 -3.94 -5.87
CA PRO A 118 -25.26 -4.11 -4.42
C PRO A 118 -25.24 -5.59 -4.00
N LEU A 119 -24.57 -5.86 -2.88
CA LEU A 119 -24.61 -7.16 -2.22
C LEU A 119 -26.04 -7.50 -1.78
N LYS A 120 -26.39 -8.78 -1.89
CA LYS A 120 -27.72 -9.31 -1.51
C LYS A 120 -27.57 -10.43 -0.50
N LYS A 121 -28.48 -10.46 0.48
CA LYS A 121 -28.63 -11.56 1.44
C LYS A 121 -30.07 -12.06 1.46
N LYS A 122 -30.27 -13.32 1.85
CA LYS A 122 -31.61 -13.90 2.02
C LYS A 122 -32.05 -13.70 3.48
N VAL A 123 -33.17 -13.02 3.68
CA VAL A 123 -33.81 -12.82 4.99
C VAL A 123 -35.27 -13.24 4.84
N ASP A 124 -35.72 -14.19 5.66
CA ASP A 124 -37.09 -14.74 5.62
C ASP A 124 -37.54 -15.17 4.21
N GLY A 125 -36.66 -15.85 3.48
CA GLY A 125 -36.95 -16.31 2.13
C GLY A 125 -36.79 -15.26 1.03
N LYS A 126 -36.68 -13.97 1.37
CA LYS A 126 -36.60 -12.85 0.42
C LYS A 126 -35.17 -12.38 0.22
N LEU A 127 -34.82 -12.03 -1.03
CA LEU A 127 -33.55 -11.37 -1.32
C LEU A 127 -33.65 -9.87 -0.98
N VAL A 128 -32.81 -9.42 -0.06
CA VAL A 128 -32.73 -8.02 0.36
C VAL A 128 -31.31 -7.49 0.15
N ASN A 129 -31.19 -6.18 -0.08
CA ASN A 129 -29.88 -5.55 -0.19
C ASN A 129 -29.18 -5.54 1.18
N VAL A 130 -27.90 -5.85 1.17
CA VAL A 130 -27.02 -5.66 2.33
C VAL A 130 -26.75 -4.16 2.48
N PRO A 131 -26.97 -3.56 3.66
CA PRO A 131 -26.63 -2.17 3.95
C PRO A 131 -25.15 -1.86 3.68
N LEU A 132 -24.86 -0.67 3.12
CA LEU A 132 -23.48 -0.26 2.83
C LEU A 132 -22.59 -0.20 4.09
N LYS A 133 -23.17 0.04 5.27
CA LYS A 133 -22.46 -0.01 6.55
C LYS A 133 -21.91 -1.40 6.91
N GLU A 134 -22.40 -2.46 6.27
CA GLU A 134 -21.89 -3.83 6.45
C GLU A 134 -20.73 -4.13 5.48
N TYR A 135 -20.40 -3.26 4.53
CA TYR A 135 -19.33 -3.51 3.55
C TYR A 135 -17.98 -3.27 4.22
N ARG A 136 -17.04 -4.19 4.04
CA ARG A 136 -15.72 -4.20 4.70
C ARG A 136 -14.55 -4.22 3.73
N ALA A 137 -14.79 -4.55 2.46
CA ALA A 137 -13.76 -4.42 1.43
C ALA A 137 -14.38 -4.20 0.05
N LEU A 138 -13.63 -3.50 -0.80
CA LEU A 138 -13.85 -3.46 -2.24
C LEU A 138 -12.68 -4.14 -2.96
N GLN A 139 -12.93 -4.74 -4.12
CA GLN A 139 -11.90 -5.36 -4.94
C GLN A 139 -12.10 -5.08 -6.42
N TRP A 140 -11.02 -4.70 -7.11
CA TRP A 140 -10.98 -4.51 -8.55
C TRP A 140 -10.17 -5.62 -9.21
N GLN A 141 -10.67 -6.13 -10.32
CA GLN A 141 -9.95 -7.04 -11.20
C GLN A 141 -9.23 -6.23 -12.28
N ILE A 142 -7.92 -6.08 -12.15
CA ILE A 142 -7.07 -5.37 -13.10
C ILE A 142 -6.43 -6.41 -14.02
N ALA A 143 -6.88 -6.44 -15.28
CA ALA A 143 -6.44 -7.45 -16.25
C ALA A 143 -4.92 -7.42 -16.46
N GLU A 144 -4.33 -6.23 -16.50
CA GLU A 144 -2.90 -6.04 -16.67
C GLU A 144 -2.43 -4.75 -16.00
N LEU A 145 -1.34 -4.85 -15.24
CA LEU A 145 -0.57 -3.74 -14.70
C LEU A 145 0.82 -3.79 -15.36
N PRO A 146 1.09 -2.92 -16.37
CA PRO A 146 2.34 -2.95 -17.10
C PRO A 146 3.57 -2.70 -16.22
N ALA A 147 4.74 -3.14 -16.70
CA ALA A 147 6.02 -2.93 -16.02
C ALA A 147 6.21 -1.46 -15.60
N LYS A 148 6.62 -1.25 -14.34
CA LYS A 148 6.89 0.08 -13.76
C LYS A 148 5.70 1.05 -13.78
N LYS A 149 4.47 0.59 -14.06
CA LYS A 149 3.26 1.41 -14.01
C LYS A 149 2.52 1.25 -12.69
N ALA A 150 1.61 2.19 -12.45
CA ALA A 150 0.77 2.20 -11.27
C ALA A 150 -0.71 2.41 -11.65
N VAL A 151 -1.58 1.89 -10.80
CA VAL A 151 -3.03 2.11 -10.85
C VAL A 151 -3.52 2.49 -9.46
N THR A 152 -4.47 3.39 -9.37
CA THR A 152 -5.07 3.82 -8.10
C THR A 152 -6.53 3.44 -8.07
N VAL A 153 -6.95 2.82 -6.97
CA VAL A 153 -8.35 2.56 -6.64
C VAL A 153 -8.73 3.41 -5.43
N SER A 154 -9.99 3.83 -5.34
CA SER A 154 -10.48 4.64 -4.24
C SER A 154 -11.88 4.29 -3.79
N ALA A 155 -12.19 4.62 -2.53
CA ALA A 155 -13.52 4.49 -1.96
C ALA A 155 -13.76 5.61 -0.95
N GLN A 156 -14.97 6.16 -0.94
CA GLN A 156 -15.40 7.13 0.06
C GLN A 156 -16.15 6.41 1.17
N ALA A 157 -15.75 6.69 2.40
CA ALA A 157 -16.41 6.24 3.61
C ALA A 157 -16.70 7.42 4.53
N LYS A 158 -17.71 7.28 5.38
CA LYS A 158 -18.03 8.25 6.43
C LYS A 158 -17.66 7.67 7.78
N VAL A 159 -17.00 8.47 8.61
CA VAL A 159 -16.62 8.09 9.97
C VAL A 159 -17.86 7.98 10.83
N ASN A 160 -17.97 6.88 11.58
CA ASN A 160 -19.11 6.61 12.45
C ASN A 160 -19.15 7.59 13.62
N THR A 161 -20.32 7.77 14.22
CA THR A 161 -20.39 8.35 15.57
C THR A 161 -20.15 7.27 16.62
N SER A 162 -19.78 7.65 17.84
CA SER A 162 -19.53 6.71 18.94
C SER A 162 -20.73 5.81 19.31
N ASN A 163 -21.91 6.05 18.70
CA ASN A 163 -23.15 5.31 18.94
C ASN A 163 -23.72 4.61 17.67
N ASP A 164 -22.98 4.57 16.56
CA ASP A 164 -23.41 3.93 15.28
C ASP A 164 -22.96 2.45 15.15
#